data_AF-A0A819UJ94-F1
#
_entry.id   AF-A0A819UJ94-F1
#
_cell.length_a   1.000
_cell.length_b   1.000
_cell.length_c   1.000
_cell.angle_alpha   90.00
_cell.angle_beta   90.00
_cell.angle_gamma   90.00
#
_symmetry.space_group_name_H-M   'P 1'
#
loop_
_entity.id
_entity.type
_entity.pdbx_description
1 polymer ?
#
loop_
_entity_poly.entity_id
_entity_poly.type
_entity_poly.pdbx_seq_one_letter_code
_entity_poly.pdbx_strand_id
1 'polypeptide(L)'
;MASCMYRVGDYVYFEGTPSEPYLIRRIEELNKTPNGNVEARVACFYRRRDISAYLVNQVDRLKIDGPWDDDDEVSTDTNGSTSTNPSGSTGNNSSSQSTELNDTQKHQLRHRELFLTRQIETLLATNIRGKCLVTLHNETESFLSYLNTEDLFFYQLVYDPNQKTLNADRGEIRVGGKYQADVPTQPLYTDGTEEGISKKKIK
;
A
#
# COMPACT_ATOMS: atom_id res chain seq x y z
N MET A 1 20.74 -12.55 26.73
CA MET A 1 20.57 -11.94 25.39
C MET A 1 19.52 -12.74 24.67
N ALA A 2 18.36 -12.16 24.37
CA ALA A 2 17.36 -12.84 23.54
C ALA A 2 18.02 -13.14 22.19
N SER A 3 18.06 -14.42 21.82
CA SER A 3 18.53 -14.84 20.50
C SER A 3 17.56 -14.27 19.48
N CYS A 4 17.99 -13.25 18.71
CA CYS A 4 17.23 -12.76 17.57
C CYS A 4 17.21 -13.86 16.49
N MET A 5 16.26 -14.79 16.63
CA MET A 5 16.02 -15.82 15.63
C MET A 5 15.18 -15.24 14.49
N TYR A 6 15.72 -15.25 13.29
CA TYR A 6 15.00 -14.90 12.06
C TYR A 6 14.30 -16.14 11.48
N ARG A 7 13.11 -15.93 10.92
CA ARG A 7 12.26 -16.97 10.34
C ARG A 7 11.75 -16.54 8.97
N VAL A 8 11.33 -17.53 8.19
CA VAL A 8 10.58 -17.28 6.95
C VAL A 8 9.31 -16.48 7.29
N GLY A 9 9.02 -15.48 6.47
CA GLY A 9 7.94 -14.52 6.68
C GLY A 9 8.34 -13.26 7.46
N ASP A 10 9.49 -13.26 8.14
CA ASP A 10 9.96 -12.07 8.86
C ASP A 10 10.32 -10.95 7.86
N TYR A 11 9.94 -9.72 8.21
CA TYR A 11 10.46 -8.51 7.58
C TYR A 11 11.71 -8.04 8.33
N VAL A 12 12.73 -7.68 7.56
CA VAL A 12 14.06 -7.43 8.12
C VAL A 12 14.76 -6.27 7.43
N TYR A 13 15.64 -5.63 8.21
CA TYR A 13 16.59 -4.64 7.72
C TYR A 13 17.85 -5.34 7.22
N PHE A 14 18.18 -5.11 5.95
CA PHE A 14 19.42 -5.52 5.32
C PHE A 14 20.37 -4.35 5.17
N GLU A 15 21.64 -4.59 5.49
CA GLU A 15 22.72 -3.69 5.14
C GLU A 15 23.19 -3.96 3.70
N GLY A 16 23.04 -2.95 2.84
CA GLY A 16 23.56 -2.96 1.47
C GLY A 16 24.97 -2.39 1.43
N THR A 17 25.09 -1.07 1.64
CA THR A 17 26.38 -0.38 1.80
C THR A 17 26.40 0.39 3.13
N PRO A 18 27.57 0.55 3.79
CA PRO A 18 27.64 1.19 5.12
C PRO A 18 27.13 2.64 5.16
N SER A 19 27.10 3.32 4.02
CA SER A 19 26.68 4.72 3.89
C SER A 19 25.21 4.88 3.46
N GLU A 20 24.51 3.80 3.13
CA GLU A 20 23.12 3.86 2.69
C GLU A 20 22.16 3.40 3.78
N PRO A 21 20.93 3.97 3.83
CA PRO A 21 19.94 3.50 4.76
C PRO A 21 19.55 2.04 4.48
N TYR A 22 19.26 1.28 5.53
CA TYR A 22 18.96 -0.14 5.41
C TYR A 22 17.86 -0.45 4.39
N LEU A 23 18.08 -1.52 3.64
CA LEU A 23 17.12 -2.10 2.73
C LEU A 23 16.07 -2.86 3.54
N ILE A 24 14.81 -2.81 3.09
CA ILE A 24 13.72 -3.56 3.72
C ILE A 24 13.39 -4.74 2.80
N ARG A 25 13.33 -5.93 3.41
CA ARG A 25 13.18 -7.21 2.70
C ARG A 25 12.29 -8.14 3.50
N ARG A 26 11.54 -9.04 2.84
CA ARG A 26 10.83 -10.16 3.49
C ARG A 26 11.58 -11.46 3.22
N ILE A 27 11.79 -12.26 4.25
CA ILE A 27 12.44 -13.57 4.10
C ILE A 27 11.45 -14.56 3.49
N GLU A 28 11.71 -15.02 2.27
CA GLU A 28 10.92 -16.09 1.63
C GLU A 28 11.49 -17.47 1.96
N GLU A 29 12.81 -17.58 2.05
CA GLU A 29 13.49 -18.86 2.27
C GLU A 29 14.83 -18.63 2.96
N LEU A 30 15.24 -19.56 3.83
CA LEU A 30 16.55 -19.58 4.47
C LEU A 30 17.25 -20.88 4.13
N ASN A 31 18.39 -20.77 3.46
CA ASN A 31 19.17 -21.91 3.00
C ASN A 31 20.52 -21.95 3.71
N LYS A 32 20.84 -23.09 4.32
CA LYS A 32 22.15 -23.32 4.90
C LYS A 32 23.03 -24.04 3.87
N THR A 33 24.09 -23.36 3.44
CA THR A 33 25.09 -23.93 2.54
C THR A 33 25.88 -25.05 3.24
N PRO A 34 26.46 -26.02 2.50
CA PRO A 34 27.32 -27.06 3.08
C PRO A 34 28.52 -26.51 3.86
N ASN A 35 28.98 -25.31 3.49
CA ASN A 35 30.07 -24.59 4.15
C ASN A 35 29.67 -23.98 5.50
N GLY A 36 28.40 -24.09 5.89
CA GLY A 36 27.87 -23.58 7.15
C GLY A 36 27.30 -22.17 7.10
N ASN A 37 27.50 -21.44 6.01
CA ASN A 37 26.92 -20.10 5.81
C ASN A 37 25.41 -20.21 5.56
N VAL A 38 24.66 -19.20 6.01
CA VAL A 38 23.21 -19.09 5.78
C VAL A 38 22.94 -18.00 4.76
N GLU A 39 22.25 -18.35 3.70
CA GLU A 39 21.73 -17.47 2.67
C GLU A 39 20.22 -17.28 2.86
N ALA A 40 19.74 -16.08 2.63
CA ALA A 40 18.33 -15.73 2.65
C ALA A 40 17.88 -15.38 1.23
N ARG A 41 16.86 -16.07 0.73
CA ARG A 41 16.11 -15.62 -0.45
C ARG A 41 15.04 -14.67 0.05
N VAL A 42 15.06 -13.45 -0.47
CA VAL A 42 14.25 -12.37 0.08
C VAL A 42 13.46 -11.65 -1.01
N ALA A 43 12.22 -11.32 -0.71
CA ALA A 43 11.42 -10.41 -1.50
C ALA A 43 11.80 -8.96 -1.19
N CYS A 44 11.90 -8.16 -2.25
CA CYS A 44 12.38 -6.80 -2.16
C CYS A 44 11.26 -5.77 -1.91
N PHE A 45 11.56 -4.77 -1.09
CA PHE A 45 10.78 -3.53 -0.99
C PHE A 45 11.63 -2.35 -1.46
N TYR A 46 10.99 -1.46 -2.20
CA TYR A 46 11.60 -0.24 -2.71
C TYR A 46 11.07 0.95 -1.93
N ARG A 47 11.93 1.91 -1.63
CA ARG A 47 11.54 3.22 -1.10
C ARG A 47 11.28 4.16 -2.26
N ARG A 48 10.70 5.32 -1.95
CA ARG A 48 10.43 6.39 -2.93
C ARG A 48 11.67 6.82 -3.73
N ARG A 49 12.86 6.81 -3.11
CA ARG A 49 14.13 7.15 -3.78
C ARG A 49 14.65 6.06 -4.74
N ASP A 50 14.16 4.83 -4.58
CA ASP A 50 14.63 3.67 -5.35
C ASP A 50 13.83 3.50 -6.66
N ILE A 51 12.76 4.27 -6.85
CA ILE A 51 11.91 4.30 -8.05
C ILE A 51 12.02 5.67 -8.76
N SER A 52 11.65 5.72 -10.04
CA SER A 52 11.81 6.94 -10.84
C SER A 52 10.93 8.09 -10.33
N ALA A 53 11.46 9.31 -10.38
CA ALA A 53 10.72 10.50 -9.95
C ALA A 53 9.37 10.67 -10.67
N TYR A 54 9.27 10.25 -11.93
CA TYR A 54 8.01 10.25 -12.68
C TYR A 54 6.91 9.43 -11.99
N LEU A 55 7.24 8.20 -11.55
CA LEU A 55 6.30 7.32 -10.87
C LEU A 55 5.97 7.84 -9.48
N VAL A 56 6.95 8.36 -8.75
CA VAL A 56 6.74 9.01 -7.45
C VAL A 56 5.72 10.14 -7.57
N ASN A 57 5.86 10.99 -8.59
CA ASN A 57 4.92 12.08 -8.86
C ASN A 57 3.53 11.57 -9.24
N GLN A 58 3.43 10.43 -9.93
CA GLN A 58 2.14 9.82 -10.23
C GLN A 58 1.44 9.30 -8.96
N VAL A 59 2.19 8.68 -8.04
CA VAL A 59 1.67 8.25 -6.73
C VAL A 59 1.15 9.43 -5.94
N ASP A 60 1.91 10.52 -5.91
CA ASP A 60 1.50 11.72 -5.18
C ASP A 60 0.21 12.28 -5.76
N ARG A 61 0.07 12.41 -7.09
CA ARG A 61 -1.19 12.84 -7.70
C ARG A 61 -2.37 11.93 -7.37
N LEU A 62 -2.19 10.61 -7.44
CA LEU A 62 -3.26 9.65 -7.12
C LEU A 62 -3.69 9.70 -5.64
N LYS A 63 -2.82 10.15 -4.75
CA LYS A 63 -3.08 10.27 -3.31
C LYS A 63 -3.57 11.64 -2.89
N ILE A 64 -3.17 12.67 -3.64
CA ILE A 64 -3.59 14.06 -3.50
C ILE A 64 -5.02 14.21 -4.08
N ASP A 65 -5.34 13.54 -5.19
CA ASP A 65 -6.69 13.52 -5.80
C ASP A 65 -7.67 12.52 -5.12
N GLY A 66 -7.38 12.07 -3.90
CA GLY A 66 -8.48 11.73 -2.98
C GLY A 66 -9.30 13.00 -2.70
N PRO A 67 -10.49 12.97 -2.09
CA PRO A 67 -11.34 14.17 -1.84
C PRO A 67 -10.75 15.25 -0.89
N TRP A 68 -9.44 15.44 -0.90
CA TRP A 68 -8.61 16.18 0.03
C TRP A 68 -7.60 17.01 -0.77
N ASP A 69 -8.07 17.89 -1.66
CA ASP A 69 -7.36 19.10 -2.15
C ASP A 69 -8.20 19.73 -3.30
N ASP A 70 -9.42 20.19 -2.98
CA ASP A 70 -9.92 21.42 -3.63
C ASP A 70 -9.46 22.56 -2.72
N ASP A 71 -8.93 23.62 -3.31
CA ASP A 71 -8.39 24.85 -2.70
C ASP A 71 -6.86 24.91 -2.49
N ASP A 72 -6.09 24.82 -3.57
CA ASP A 72 -4.99 25.77 -3.75
C ASP A 72 -5.03 26.29 -5.20
N GLU A 73 -5.88 27.29 -5.36
CA GLU A 73 -6.01 28.08 -6.58
C GLU A 73 -4.65 28.68 -6.96
N VAL A 74 -4.30 28.49 -8.22
CA VAL A 74 -3.14 29.08 -8.88
C VAL A 74 -3.23 30.60 -8.85
N SER A 75 -2.48 31.26 -7.97
CA SER A 75 -2.12 32.67 -8.16
C SER A 75 -0.77 32.75 -8.87
N THR A 76 -0.78 32.66 -10.21
CA THR A 76 0.14 33.51 -10.96
C THR A 76 -0.24 34.94 -10.61
N ASP A 77 0.69 35.73 -10.07
CA ASP A 77 0.94 37.06 -10.60
C ASP A 77 2.18 37.75 -10.01
N THR A 78 2.85 38.41 -10.93
CA THR A 78 3.85 39.46 -10.82
C THR A 78 3.54 40.56 -9.80
N ASN A 79 4.56 40.96 -9.03
CA ASN A 79 4.82 42.27 -8.40
C ASN A 79 3.64 43.13 -7.86
N GLY A 80 3.62 43.35 -6.53
CA GLY A 80 3.02 44.59 -5.96
C GLY A 80 2.57 44.51 -4.51
N SER A 81 3.15 45.37 -3.66
CA SER A 81 2.82 45.66 -2.25
C SER A 81 1.33 45.87 -1.94
N THR A 82 0.84 45.44 -0.75
CA THR A 82 0.26 46.29 0.34
C THR A 82 -0.62 45.44 1.30
N SER A 83 -0.53 45.75 2.60
CA SER A 83 -1.26 45.13 3.72
C SER A 83 -2.78 45.41 3.73
N THR A 84 -3.60 44.47 4.22
CA THR A 84 -4.72 44.68 5.20
C THR A 84 -5.54 43.39 5.43
N ASN A 85 -5.78 43.02 6.69
CA ASN A 85 -6.92 42.23 7.20
C ASN A 85 -8.03 43.23 7.64
N PRO A 86 -9.33 42.89 7.90
CA PRO A 86 -9.83 41.62 8.48
C PRO A 86 -11.30 41.15 8.12
N SER A 87 -11.71 40.00 8.71
CA SER A 87 -13.07 39.64 9.22
C SER A 87 -14.10 38.88 8.35
N GLY A 88 -14.55 37.69 8.84
CA GLY A 88 -15.99 37.35 8.90
C GLY A 88 -16.50 36.01 8.31
N SER A 89 -16.59 34.96 9.14
CA SER A 89 -17.65 33.92 9.29
C SER A 89 -18.45 33.39 8.07
N THR A 90 -18.52 32.05 7.90
CA THR A 90 -19.73 31.19 8.16
C THR A 90 -19.46 29.76 7.65
N GLY A 91 -19.78 28.75 8.48
CA GLY A 91 -19.32 27.37 8.33
C GLY A 91 -20.10 26.45 7.39
N ASN A 92 -19.65 25.19 7.35
CA ASN A 92 -20.53 24.03 7.40
C ASN A 92 -19.75 22.77 7.79
N ASN A 93 -20.47 21.90 8.48
CA ASN A 93 -20.02 20.69 9.16
C ASN A 93 -20.28 19.50 8.22
N SER A 94 -19.24 18.76 7.83
CA SER A 94 -19.39 17.44 7.22
C SER A 94 -18.33 16.48 7.75
N SER A 95 -18.82 15.58 8.59
CA SER A 95 -18.11 14.47 9.20
C SER A 95 -17.42 13.58 8.17
N SER A 96 -16.10 13.56 8.21
CA SER A 96 -15.27 12.40 7.87
C SER A 96 -14.11 12.43 8.84
N GLN A 97 -13.90 11.36 9.61
CA GLN A 97 -12.78 11.23 10.53
C GLN A 97 -11.45 11.13 9.75
N SER A 98 -10.99 12.25 9.23
CA SER A 98 -9.61 12.47 8.82
C SER A 98 -9.00 13.37 9.89
N THR A 99 -8.28 12.79 10.84
CA THR A 99 -7.29 13.55 11.57
C THR A 99 -6.32 14.12 10.54
N GLU A 100 -6.46 15.40 10.19
CA GLU A 100 -5.53 16.11 9.31
C GLU A 100 -4.12 15.95 9.88
N LEU A 101 -3.23 15.33 9.10
CA LEU A 101 -1.84 15.14 9.50
C LEU A 101 -1.08 16.44 9.22
N ASN A 102 -0.28 16.89 10.18
CA ASN A 102 0.62 18.02 9.99
C ASN A 102 1.64 17.71 8.88
N ASP A 103 2.22 18.73 8.24
CA ASP A 103 3.20 18.53 7.15
C ASP A 103 4.41 17.67 7.56
N THR A 104 4.86 17.80 8.81
CA THR A 104 5.91 16.93 9.36
C THR A 104 5.47 15.47 9.43
N GLN A 105 4.22 15.21 9.82
CA GLN A 105 3.66 13.86 9.89
C GLN A 105 3.45 13.28 8.49
N LYS A 106 2.95 14.09 7.54
CA LYS A 106 2.87 13.72 6.11
C LYS A 106 4.24 13.31 5.58
N HIS A 107 5.27 14.11 5.86
CA HIS A 107 6.64 13.82 5.47
C HIS A 107 7.17 12.52 6.08
N GLN A 108 6.99 12.31 7.39
CA GLN A 108 7.38 11.07 8.07
C GLN A 108 6.66 9.85 7.47
N LEU A 109 5.37 10.00 7.16
CA LEU A 109 4.57 8.94 6.56
C LEU A 109 5.10 8.53 5.18
N ARG A 110 5.55 9.49 4.35
CA ARG A 110 6.19 9.18 3.06
C ARG A 110 7.47 8.34 3.21
N HIS A 111 8.18 8.44 4.34
CA HIS A 111 9.34 7.59 4.62
C HIS A 111 8.98 6.20 5.14
N ARG A 112 7.76 6.03 5.66
CA ARG A 112 7.21 4.73 6.07
C ARG A 112 6.54 3.98 4.92
N GLU A 113 6.29 4.66 3.80
CA GLU A 113 5.76 4.06 2.57
C GLU A 113 6.84 3.26 1.83
N LEU A 114 6.48 2.04 1.44
CA LEU A 114 7.27 1.14 0.61
C LEU A 114 6.47 0.69 -0.62
N PHE A 115 7.20 0.20 -1.62
CA PHE A 115 6.66 -0.43 -2.82
C PHE A 115 7.10 -1.89 -2.85
N LEU A 116 6.13 -2.80 -2.86
CA LEU A 116 6.40 -4.23 -2.99
C LEU A 116 6.91 -4.50 -4.41
N THR A 117 7.95 -5.31 -4.59
CA THR A 117 8.34 -5.80 -5.92
C THR A 117 8.35 -7.32 -5.95
N ARG A 118 8.14 -7.88 -7.14
CA ARG A 118 8.26 -9.32 -7.41
C ARG A 118 9.72 -9.79 -7.51
N GLN A 119 10.67 -8.88 -7.40
CA GLN A 119 12.10 -9.18 -7.44
C GLN A 119 12.51 -9.95 -6.18
N ILE A 120 13.14 -11.11 -6.39
CA ILE A 120 13.74 -11.93 -5.35
C ILE A 120 15.26 -11.83 -5.47
N GLU A 121 15.91 -11.59 -4.33
CA GLU A 121 17.38 -11.55 -4.22
C GLU A 121 17.85 -12.63 -3.24
N THR A 122 19.05 -13.18 -3.47
CA THR A 122 19.71 -14.07 -2.51
C THR A 122 20.86 -13.32 -1.87
N LEU A 123 20.76 -13.08 -0.55
CA LEU A 123 21.73 -12.32 0.22
C LEU A 123 22.21 -13.14 1.42
N LEU A 124 23.40 -12.85 1.92
CA LEU A 124 23.91 -13.50 3.14
C LEU A 124 23.09 -13.07 4.36
N ALA A 125 22.70 -14.03 5.20
CA ALA A 125 21.95 -13.74 6.43
C ALA A 125 22.76 -12.89 7.43
N THR A 126 24.08 -12.81 7.27
CA THR A 126 24.97 -11.94 8.05
C THR A 126 24.67 -10.45 7.86
N ASN A 127 24.03 -10.07 6.75
CA ASN A 127 23.71 -8.67 6.44
C ASN A 127 22.40 -8.22 7.13
N ILE A 128 21.71 -9.11 7.84
CA ILE A 128 20.50 -8.78 8.58
C ILE A 128 20.88 -8.03 9.86
N ARG A 129 20.39 -6.79 10.02
CA ARG A 129 20.69 -5.92 11.17
C ARG A 129 19.56 -5.81 12.19
N GLY A 130 18.33 -6.16 11.81
CA GLY A 130 17.19 -6.14 12.70
C GLY A 130 15.91 -6.62 12.03
N LYS A 131 14.85 -6.79 12.83
CA LYS A 131 13.50 -7.06 12.35
C LYS A 131 12.73 -5.74 12.22
N CYS A 132 11.79 -5.70 11.30
CA CYS A 132 10.82 -4.63 11.16
C CYS A 132 9.43 -5.22 10.90
N LEU A 133 8.43 -4.37 10.77
CA LEU A 133 7.08 -4.75 10.41
C LEU A 133 6.68 -4.06 9.11
N VAL A 134 6.09 -4.81 8.20
CA VAL A 134 5.55 -4.27 6.95
C VAL A 134 4.14 -4.83 6.80
N THR A 135 3.18 -3.95 6.54
CA THR A 135 1.77 -4.34 6.38
C THR A 135 1.22 -3.78 5.07
N LEU A 136 0.25 -4.48 4.48
CA LEU A 136 -0.55 -3.91 3.40
C LEU A 136 -1.46 -2.85 4.03
N HIS A 137 -1.38 -1.61 3.55
CA HIS A 137 -2.22 -0.57 4.09
C HIS A 137 -3.68 -0.77 3.67
N ASN A 138 -4.58 -0.72 4.65
CA ASN A 138 -6.01 -0.68 4.41
C ASN A 138 -6.51 0.77 4.42
N GLU A 139 -7.26 1.19 3.41
CA GLU A 139 -7.87 2.53 3.32
C GLU A 139 -8.71 2.93 4.55
N THR A 140 -9.20 1.97 5.33
CA THR A 140 -9.95 2.22 6.57
C THR A 140 -9.06 2.39 7.81
N GLU A 141 -7.75 2.14 7.71
CA GLU A 141 -6.81 2.28 8.82
C GLU A 141 -6.29 3.71 8.92
N SER A 142 -6.21 4.23 10.15
CA SER A 142 -5.62 5.55 10.39
C SER A 142 -4.11 5.52 10.15
N PHE A 143 -3.61 6.47 9.36
CA PHE A 143 -2.18 6.64 9.12
C PHE A 143 -1.36 6.94 10.39
N LEU A 144 -2.00 7.43 11.45
CA LEU A 144 -1.35 7.73 12.73
C LEU A 144 -0.79 6.45 13.39
N SER A 145 -1.40 5.29 13.13
CA SER A 145 -0.94 3.99 13.64
C SER A 145 0.49 3.65 13.18
N TYR A 146 0.84 4.00 11.94
CA TYR A 146 2.19 3.80 11.38
C TYR A 146 3.23 4.75 11.96
N LEU A 147 2.80 5.93 12.44
CA LEU A 147 3.69 6.91 13.07
C LEU A 147 3.93 6.59 14.55
N ASN A 148 2.93 6.04 15.23
CA ASN A 148 3.02 5.69 16.65
C ASN A 148 3.88 4.44 16.92
N THR A 149 4.17 3.64 15.89
CA THR A 149 4.94 2.40 16.01
C THR A 149 6.28 2.53 15.29
N GLU A 150 7.38 2.40 16.04
CA GLU A 150 8.72 2.33 15.45
C GLU A 150 8.87 1.06 14.58
N ASP A 151 9.70 1.15 13.54
CA ASP A 151 9.95 0.05 12.58
C ASP A 151 8.72 -0.53 11.86
N LEU A 152 7.57 0.14 11.93
CA LEU A 152 6.39 -0.19 11.15
C LEU A 152 6.37 0.59 9.83
N PHE A 153 6.24 -0.14 8.73
CA PHE A 153 6.10 0.37 7.36
C PHE A 153 4.82 -0.16 6.74
N PHE A 154 4.43 0.47 5.64
CA PHE A 154 3.30 0.01 4.86
C PHE A 154 3.58 0.09 3.37
N TYR A 155 2.87 -0.73 2.60
CA TYR A 155 2.83 -0.64 1.15
C TYR A 155 1.38 -0.63 0.67
N GLN A 156 1.16 -0.02 -0.49
CA GLN A 156 -0.14 0.03 -1.16
C GLN A 156 -0.04 -0.42 -2.62
N LEU A 157 1.13 -0.18 -3.21
CA LEU A 157 1.39 -0.40 -4.62
C LEU A 157 2.50 -1.43 -4.79
N VAL A 158 2.37 -2.21 -5.84
CA VAL A 158 3.36 -3.14 -6.35
C VAL A 158 4.10 -2.46 -7.50
N TYR A 159 5.42 -2.39 -7.41
CA TYR A 159 6.30 -1.88 -8.43
C TYR A 159 6.84 -3.00 -9.29
N ASP A 160 6.66 -2.88 -10.61
CA ASP A 160 7.32 -3.75 -11.59
C ASP A 160 8.65 -3.08 -12.04
N PRO A 161 9.81 -3.62 -11.64
CA PRO A 161 11.10 -3.03 -12.01
C PRO A 161 11.43 -3.19 -13.50
N ASN A 162 10.80 -4.12 -14.23
CA ASN A 162 11.03 -4.34 -15.65
C ASN A 162 10.19 -3.37 -16.48
N GLN A 163 8.91 -3.24 -16.15
CA GLN A 163 7.97 -2.37 -16.87
C GLN A 163 8.05 -0.90 -16.41
N LYS A 164 8.66 -0.65 -15.24
CA LYS A 164 8.66 0.66 -14.58
C LYS A 164 7.24 1.17 -14.37
N THR A 165 6.38 0.31 -13.84
CA THR A 165 4.96 0.60 -13.56
C THR A 165 4.64 0.38 -12.10
N LEU A 166 3.58 1.04 -11.64
CA LEU A 166 3.02 0.86 -10.31
C LEU A 166 1.58 0.36 -10.46
N ASN A 167 1.26 -0.70 -9.74
CA ASN A 167 -0.03 -1.38 -9.79
C ASN A 167 -0.58 -1.50 -8.38
N ALA A 168 -1.90 -1.38 -8.20
CA ALA A 168 -2.52 -1.70 -6.92
C ALA A 168 -2.44 -3.22 -6.67
N ASP A 169 -2.13 -3.62 -5.43
CA ASP A 169 -2.16 -5.04 -5.00
C ASP A 169 -3.60 -5.54 -4.78
N ARG A 170 -4.58 -4.64 -4.83
CA ARG A 170 -6.00 -4.96 -4.70
C ARG A 170 -6.52 -5.47 -6.04
N GLY A 171 -7.17 -6.63 -6.02
CA GLY A 171 -7.87 -7.15 -7.19
C GLY A 171 -8.88 -6.15 -7.74
N GLU A 172 -8.95 -6.03 -9.06
CA GLU A 172 -9.89 -5.15 -9.74
C GLU A 172 -11.25 -5.86 -9.89
N ILE A 173 -12.33 -5.29 -9.33
CA ILE A 173 -13.70 -5.75 -9.60
C ILE A 173 -14.22 -4.99 -10.82
N ARG A 174 -14.51 -5.72 -11.89
CA ARG A 174 -15.07 -5.14 -13.12
C ARG A 174 -16.58 -5.27 -13.13
N VAL A 175 -17.25 -4.16 -13.39
CA VAL A 175 -18.71 -4.08 -13.50
C VAL A 175 -19.10 -3.86 -14.97
N GLY A 176 -20.14 -4.54 -15.44
CA GLY A 176 -20.67 -4.42 -16.80
C GLY A 176 -21.23 -5.73 -17.34
N GLY A 177 -22.09 -5.66 -18.35
CA GLY A 177 -22.84 -6.83 -18.87
C GLY A 177 -21.98 -7.98 -19.43
N LYS A 178 -20.68 -7.77 -19.68
CA LYS A 178 -19.73 -8.84 -20.02
C LYS A 178 -19.08 -9.53 -18.82
N TYR A 179 -19.27 -8.99 -17.62
CA TYR A 179 -18.71 -9.48 -16.35
C TYR A 179 -19.79 -9.83 -15.33
N GLN A 180 -21.00 -9.28 -15.47
CA GLN A 180 -22.14 -9.55 -14.62
C GLN A 180 -23.04 -10.60 -15.26
N ALA A 181 -23.67 -11.45 -14.43
CA ALA A 181 -24.69 -12.36 -14.89
C ALA A 181 -26.01 -11.60 -15.15
N ASP A 182 -26.77 -12.03 -16.15
CA ASP A 182 -28.13 -11.55 -16.35
C ASP A 182 -29.00 -12.03 -15.20
N VAL A 183 -29.51 -11.09 -14.40
CA VAL A 183 -30.40 -11.40 -13.28
C VAL A 183 -31.79 -11.73 -13.83
N PRO A 184 -32.31 -12.96 -13.62
CA PRO A 184 -33.65 -13.30 -14.06
C PRO A 184 -34.69 -12.41 -13.37
N THR A 185 -35.64 -11.88 -14.13
CA THR A 185 -36.71 -11.01 -13.63
C THR A 185 -37.74 -11.73 -12.77
N GLN A 186 -37.77 -13.06 -12.79
CA GLN A 186 -38.66 -13.85 -11.94
C GLN A 186 -37.87 -14.55 -10.83
N PRO A 187 -38.26 -14.38 -9.55
CA PRO A 187 -37.67 -15.14 -8.46
C PRO A 187 -37.92 -16.62 -8.68
N LEU A 188 -36.86 -17.44 -8.59
CA LEU A 188 -36.93 -18.91 -8.68
C LEU A 188 -37.60 -19.57 -7.47
N TYR A 189 -38.12 -18.79 -6.53
CA TYR A 189 -38.95 -19.27 -5.45
C TYR A 189 -40.40 -19.06 -5.84
N THR A 190 -40.99 -20.10 -6.43
CA THR A 190 -42.44 -20.29 -6.33
C THR A 190 -42.71 -20.57 -4.85
N ASP A 191 -43.34 -19.61 -4.16
CA ASP A 191 -43.95 -19.86 -2.87
C ASP A 191 -44.79 -21.14 -2.97
N GLY A 192 -44.64 -22.00 -1.96
CA GLY A 192 -45.14 -23.36 -1.94
C GLY A 192 -46.55 -23.49 -2.50
N THR A 193 -46.65 -24.10 -3.67
CA THR A 193 -47.84 -24.84 -4.08
C THR A 193 -47.36 -26.20 -4.57
N GLU A 194 -47.73 -27.21 -3.81
CA GLU A 194 -47.61 -28.62 -4.15
C GLU A 194 -48.11 -28.82 -5.59
N GLU A 195 -47.30 -29.35 -6.51
CA GLU A 195 -47.72 -30.31 -7.55
C GLU A 195 -46.50 -30.88 -8.30
N GLY A 196 -46.30 -32.20 -8.18
CA GLY A 196 -45.87 -33.06 -9.28
C GLY A 196 -44.40 -33.03 -9.74
N ILE A 197 -43.50 -33.70 -8.99
CA ILE A 197 -42.24 -34.21 -9.58
C ILE A 197 -42.59 -35.33 -10.56
N SER A 198 -42.78 -34.99 -11.84
CA SER A 198 -42.89 -35.97 -12.91
C SER A 198 -41.50 -36.49 -13.25
N LYS A 199 -41.20 -37.71 -12.78
CA LYS A 199 -39.98 -38.46 -13.10
C LYS A 199 -39.88 -38.69 -14.61
N LYS A 200 -39.04 -37.92 -15.31
CA LYS A 200 -38.64 -38.27 -16.68
C LYS A 200 -37.72 -39.50 -16.63
N LYS A 201 -38.28 -40.61 -17.10
CA LYS A 201 -37.61 -41.89 -17.34
C LYS A 201 -36.53 -41.68 -18.41
N ILE A 202 -35.26 -41.84 -18.02
CA ILE A 202 -34.13 -41.92 -18.96
C ILE A 202 -34.31 -43.19 -19.78
N LYS A 203 -34.21 -43.06 -21.10
CA LYS A 203 -34.20 -44.16 -22.06
C LYS A 203 -32.79 -44.33 -22.58
#